data_AF-A0A9E0N7Y4-F1
#
_entry.id   AF-A0A9E0N7Y4-F1
#
_cell.length_a   1.000
_cell.length_b   1.000
_cell.length_c   1.000
_cell.angle_alpha   90.00
_cell.angle_beta   90.00
_cell.angle_gamma   90.00
#
_symmetry.space_group_name_H-M   'P 1'
#
loop_
_entity.id
_entity.type
_entity.pdbx_description
1 polymer ?
#
loop_
_entity_poly.entity_id
_entity_poly.type
_entity_poly.pdbx_seq_one_letter_code
_entity_poly.pdbx_strand_id
1 'polypeptide(L)'
;MFVVGVAACAAWQPRRRGPSAAQLAPLPTIAIEAGPLGPLALEPGLALAPAEVSRSRNALLEGRYLDQARIDADLAVFEAVIATYLPAQPGDLQRHEQARAAVRDLHRLAPYSIASVTSGLRSAAADLDVCVMFAGTVAPCWGERPARPRASAASPFAVGQAGPGIGLLVVRDLRRADDPAWRDFATAAAALATAPGLVIDLREAIGADPRPLLSWVATLAGPGALAPLRAIERPAGADVDVAAYRAHFTDRGRDEAVWRGLVATASADLAVPAPPRPTRPIHVVVGPGCESACELVTRVLEAYAGALVTGGVGRLGRLGRDEPALRIAPHSQAGFYVFATRYLLDQAIEAATGPSDAWHVARAGDPDPRWPDGSDGDEAPADPHLAFAVRDVQQRIATPAGWPRCDQLSSVVPADEGRVRGTNFLAPGVCSDPTRTLVHADVPLSALRRFLSTCTVPVEVYPYGAGVFLVHAPRAPSAGLVAQIGASALIDRVEVECTHERGLDHTIGR
;
A
#
# COMPACT_ATOMS: atom_id res chain seq x y z
N MET A 1 -40.00 55.84 51.22
CA MET A 1 -41.21 54.99 51.28
C MET A 1 -40.76 53.62 51.74
N PHE A 2 -40.80 53.36 53.06
CA PHE A 2 -41.86 52.63 53.78
C PHE A 2 -42.13 51.24 53.15
N VAL A 3 -41.67 50.10 53.68
CA VAL A 3 -41.93 49.42 54.98
C VAL A 3 -42.88 48.22 54.79
N VAL A 4 -42.32 47.02 55.03
CA VAL A 4 -42.83 45.87 55.83
C VAL A 4 -43.93 44.92 55.30
N GLY A 5 -43.68 43.62 55.55
CA GLY A 5 -44.68 42.59 55.91
C GLY A 5 -44.42 41.22 55.24
N VAL A 6 -43.61 40.28 55.76
CA VAL A 6 -43.71 39.40 56.97
C VAL A 6 -44.65 38.17 56.81
N ALA A 7 -44.03 37.01 57.09
CA ALA A 7 -44.55 35.75 57.67
C ALA A 7 -45.22 34.65 56.81
N ALA A 8 -44.42 33.62 56.53
CA ALA A 8 -44.47 32.25 57.08
C ALA A 8 -45.81 31.51 57.27
N CYS A 9 -45.90 30.28 56.74
CA CYS A 9 -46.05 29.07 57.56
C CYS A 9 -45.75 27.78 56.77
N ALA A 10 -45.49 26.71 57.51
CA ALA A 10 -44.69 25.54 57.17
C ALA A 10 -45.45 24.33 56.59
N ALA A 11 -44.62 23.36 56.17
CA ALA A 11 -44.83 21.90 56.16
C ALA A 11 -45.53 21.28 54.93
N TRP A 12 -44.79 20.52 54.12
CA TRP A 12 -44.67 19.05 54.26
C TRP A 12 -43.69 18.49 53.20
N GLN A 13 -42.68 17.73 53.64
CA GLN A 13 -41.85 16.89 52.77
C GLN A 13 -42.54 15.54 52.55
N PRO A 14 -42.30 14.90 51.39
CA PRO A 14 -41.59 13.63 51.50
C PRO A 14 -40.40 13.50 50.54
N ARG A 15 -39.32 13.00 51.13
CA ARG A 15 -38.10 12.46 50.51
C ARG A 15 -38.40 11.57 49.30
N ARG A 16 -37.74 11.79 48.17
CA ARG A 16 -37.09 10.72 47.37
C ARG A 16 -35.76 11.20 46.82
N ARG A 17 -34.79 10.30 46.97
CA ARG A 17 -33.34 10.48 46.84
C ARG A 17 -32.94 10.84 45.42
N GLY A 18 -32.21 11.94 45.26
CA GLY A 18 -31.31 12.11 44.11
C GLY A 18 -30.05 11.26 44.30
N PRO A 19 -29.39 10.81 43.22
CA PRO A 19 -28.09 10.14 43.32
C PRO A 19 -27.03 11.14 43.81
N SER A 20 -26.28 10.74 44.85
CA SER A 20 -25.24 11.53 45.50
C SER A 20 -23.95 11.57 44.69
N ALA A 21 -23.35 12.75 44.63
CA ALA A 21 -22.02 13.06 44.11
C ALA A 21 -20.87 12.47 44.96
N ALA A 22 -20.77 11.15 45.03
CA ALA A 22 -19.66 10.48 45.73
C ALA A 22 -19.24 9.21 44.96
N GLN A 23 -18.35 9.39 43.98
CA GLN A 23 -17.19 8.53 43.69
C GLN A 23 -16.39 9.12 42.52
N LEU A 24 -15.97 10.37 42.70
CA LEU A 24 -14.79 10.92 42.03
C LEU A 24 -13.57 10.38 42.78
N ALA A 25 -13.03 9.26 42.34
CA ALA A 25 -11.65 8.91 42.62
C ALA A 25 -10.86 9.11 41.32
N PRO A 26 -9.76 9.88 41.29
CA PRO A 26 -8.81 9.79 40.19
C PRO A 26 -8.33 8.34 40.10
N LEU A 27 -8.28 7.80 38.88
CA LEU A 27 -7.73 6.47 38.64
C LEU A 27 -6.30 6.41 39.21
N PRO A 28 -5.90 5.32 39.90
CA PRO A 28 -4.53 5.18 40.33
C PRO A 28 -3.62 5.15 39.10
N THR A 29 -2.59 6.00 39.11
CA THR A 29 -1.44 5.86 38.21
C THR A 29 -0.76 4.54 38.57
N ILE A 30 -0.91 3.52 37.72
CA ILE A 30 -0.15 2.29 37.89
C ILE A 30 1.28 2.59 37.41
N ALA A 31 2.17 2.83 38.37
CA ALA A 31 3.60 2.67 38.15
C ALA A 31 3.85 1.21 37.81
N ILE A 32 4.48 0.94 36.67
CA ILE A 32 4.96 -0.40 36.33
C ILE A 32 6.19 -0.64 37.22
N GLU A 33 5.98 -1.05 38.46
CA GLU A 33 7.00 -1.73 39.23
C GLU A 33 6.93 -3.22 38.90
N ALA A 34 8.02 -3.73 38.31
CA ALA A 34 8.22 -5.16 38.13
C ALA A 34 8.38 -5.81 39.51
N GLY A 35 7.29 -6.37 40.03
CA GLY A 35 7.25 -7.19 41.25
C GLY A 35 6.63 -8.57 40.98
N PRO A 36 7.03 -9.62 41.72
CA PRO A 36 6.99 -10.99 41.24
C PRO A 36 5.59 -11.60 41.30
N LEU A 37 5.15 -12.18 40.19
CA LEU A 37 4.00 -13.07 40.14
C LEU A 37 4.32 -14.36 40.91
N GLY A 38 3.46 -14.71 41.88
CA GLY A 38 3.50 -15.98 42.59
C GLY A 38 3.20 -17.19 41.67
N PRO A 39 3.54 -18.41 42.11
CA PRO A 39 3.89 -19.51 41.22
C PRO A 39 2.66 -20.24 40.71
N LEU A 40 2.28 -19.99 39.47
CA LEU A 40 1.79 -21.05 38.60
C LEU A 40 2.95 -21.38 37.66
N ALA A 41 3.48 -22.59 37.82
CA ALA A 41 4.62 -23.09 37.08
C ALA A 41 4.37 -23.00 35.57
N LEU A 42 5.06 -22.06 34.93
CA LEU A 42 5.32 -22.10 33.50
C LEU A 42 6.76 -22.61 33.35
N GLU A 43 6.90 -23.73 32.66
CA GLU A 43 8.20 -24.27 32.28
C GLU A 43 9.02 -23.23 31.49
N PRO A 44 10.36 -23.24 31.63
CA PRO A 44 11.23 -22.37 30.84
C PRO A 44 11.25 -22.87 29.39
N GLY A 45 10.45 -22.25 28.52
CA GLY A 45 10.43 -22.58 27.09
C GLY A 45 9.19 -22.15 26.30
N LEU A 46 8.10 -21.73 26.94
CA LEU A 46 6.88 -21.32 26.23
C LEU A 46 6.84 -19.79 26.04
N ALA A 47 7.21 -19.35 24.85
CA ALA A 47 6.80 -18.04 24.36
C ALA A 47 5.27 -18.02 24.30
N LEU A 48 4.63 -17.16 25.09
CA LEU A 48 3.18 -16.95 25.05
C LEU A 48 2.77 -16.59 23.62
N ALA A 49 1.96 -17.46 23.01
CA ALA A 49 1.44 -17.22 21.67
C ALA A 49 0.56 -15.95 21.66
N PRO A 50 0.54 -15.16 20.55
CA PRO A 50 -0.24 -13.91 20.45
C PRO A 50 -1.74 -14.02 20.80
N ALA A 51 -2.30 -15.23 20.69
CA ALA A 51 -3.70 -15.52 20.99
C ALA A 51 -4.05 -15.53 22.49
N GLU A 52 -3.10 -15.81 23.39
CA GLU A 52 -3.33 -15.80 24.85
C GLU A 52 -3.22 -14.41 25.46
N VAL A 53 -2.38 -13.55 24.88
CA VAL A 53 -2.33 -12.10 25.19
C VAL A 53 -3.61 -11.41 24.72
N SER A 54 -4.14 -11.79 23.54
CA SER A 54 -5.42 -11.26 23.04
C SER A 54 -6.62 -11.71 23.88
N ARG A 55 -6.66 -12.99 24.32
CA ARG A 55 -7.72 -13.47 25.22
C ARG A 55 -7.65 -12.85 26.61
N SER A 56 -6.46 -12.70 27.18
CA SER A 56 -6.27 -12.04 28.49
C SER A 56 -6.59 -10.54 28.43
N ARG A 57 -6.26 -9.86 27.33
CA ARG A 57 -6.60 -8.46 27.10
C ARG A 57 -8.10 -8.25 26.89
N ASN A 58 -8.76 -9.12 26.11
CA ASN A 58 -10.21 -9.06 25.93
C ASN A 58 -10.95 -9.31 27.26
N ALA A 59 -10.53 -10.30 28.05
CA ALA A 59 -11.09 -10.55 29.39
C ALA A 59 -10.91 -9.37 30.36
N LEU A 60 -9.77 -8.65 30.30
CA LEU A 60 -9.51 -7.44 31.09
C LEU A 60 -10.34 -6.22 30.64
N LEU A 61 -10.75 -6.16 29.37
CA LEU A 61 -11.55 -5.08 28.79
C LEU A 61 -13.05 -5.33 28.88
N GLU A 62 -13.48 -6.60 28.89
CA GLU A 62 -14.89 -7.03 29.07
C GLU A 62 -15.45 -6.65 30.46
N GLY A 63 -14.60 -6.41 31.46
CA GLY A 63 -14.99 -5.90 32.78
C GLY A 63 -15.07 -4.37 32.89
N ARG A 64 -14.68 -3.62 31.85
CA ARG A 64 -14.65 -2.14 31.87
C ARG A 64 -15.77 -1.58 31.00
N TYR A 65 -16.71 -0.91 31.65
CA TYR A 65 -17.87 -0.30 30.99
C TYR A 65 -17.71 1.22 30.88
N LEU A 66 -18.21 1.78 29.79
CA LEU A 66 -18.35 3.22 29.61
C LEU A 66 -19.80 3.62 29.88
N ASP A 67 -19.97 4.65 30.71
CA ASP A 67 -21.25 5.36 30.83
C ASP A 67 -21.49 6.23 29.59
N GLN A 68 -22.71 6.78 29.48
CA GLN A 68 -23.11 7.59 28.34
C GLN A 68 -22.18 8.79 28.10
N ALA A 69 -21.78 9.50 29.16
CA ALA A 69 -20.95 10.70 29.03
C ALA A 69 -19.55 10.37 28.47
N ARG A 70 -18.98 9.21 28.86
CA ARG A 70 -17.71 8.73 28.32
C ARG A 70 -17.83 8.26 26.88
N ILE A 71 -18.95 7.62 26.52
CA ILE A 71 -19.24 7.26 25.13
C ILE A 71 -19.34 8.53 24.28
N ASP A 72 -20.07 9.55 24.74
CA ASP A 72 -20.21 10.83 24.03
C ASP A 72 -18.85 11.51 23.79
N ALA A 73 -17.96 11.47 24.79
CA ALA A 73 -16.61 12.03 24.66
C ALA A 73 -15.74 11.28 23.64
N ASP A 74 -15.81 9.94 23.60
CA ASP A 74 -15.08 9.14 22.61
C ASP A 74 -15.65 9.32 21.19
N LEU A 75 -16.97 9.43 21.06
CA LEU A 75 -17.65 9.69 19.79
C LEU A 75 -17.33 11.09 19.25
N ALA A 76 -17.23 12.10 20.13
CA ALA A 76 -16.78 13.43 19.74
C ALA A 76 -15.35 13.42 19.16
N VAL A 77 -14.46 12.55 19.66
CA VAL A 77 -13.13 12.36 19.07
C VAL A 77 -13.25 11.76 17.67
N PHE A 78 -14.08 10.73 17.48
CA PHE A 78 -14.30 10.12 16.16
C PHE A 78 -14.87 11.11 15.15
N GLU A 79 -15.89 11.89 15.53
CA GLU A 79 -16.46 12.93 14.67
C GLU A 79 -15.44 14.01 14.32
N ALA A 80 -14.59 14.42 15.27
CA ALA A 80 -13.50 15.35 15.01
C ALA A 80 -12.46 14.78 14.04
N VAL A 81 -12.15 13.48 14.12
CA VAL A 81 -11.26 12.81 13.14
C VAL A 81 -11.87 12.87 11.75
N ILE A 82 -13.15 12.50 11.60
CA ILE A 82 -13.85 12.58 10.31
C ILE A 82 -13.82 14.02 9.77
N ALA A 83 -14.18 15.00 10.59
CA ALA A 83 -14.26 16.40 10.17
C ALA A 83 -12.89 16.98 9.74
N THR A 84 -11.80 16.59 10.40
CA THR A 84 -10.45 17.10 10.10
C THR A 84 -9.84 16.44 8.87
N TYR A 85 -9.96 15.11 8.74
CA TYR A 85 -9.18 14.33 7.77
C TYR A 85 -9.97 13.92 6.53
N LEU A 86 -11.30 13.87 6.65
CA LEU A 86 -12.22 13.47 5.59
C LEU A 86 -13.21 14.61 5.36
N PRO A 87 -12.80 15.79 4.86
CA PRO A 87 -13.77 16.83 4.55
C PRO A 87 -14.76 16.31 3.50
N ALA A 88 -16.05 16.39 3.81
CA ALA A 88 -17.11 15.77 3.00
C ALA A 88 -17.07 16.27 1.55
N GLN A 89 -16.64 15.41 0.63
CA GLN A 89 -16.78 15.63 -0.80
C GLN A 89 -18.15 15.14 -1.25
N PRO A 90 -18.70 15.64 -2.37
CA PRO A 90 -20.00 15.19 -2.88
C PRO A 90 -20.14 13.67 -3.04
N GLY A 91 -19.04 12.97 -3.36
CA GLY A 91 -19.00 11.51 -3.49
C GLY A 91 -18.96 10.74 -2.15
N ASP A 92 -18.71 11.43 -1.03
CA ASP A 92 -18.46 10.80 0.28
C ASP A 92 -19.60 11.04 1.28
N LEU A 93 -20.56 11.91 0.93
CA LEU A 93 -21.67 12.28 1.81
C LEU A 93 -22.44 11.06 2.34
N GLN A 94 -22.73 10.09 1.47
CA GLN A 94 -23.44 8.86 1.85
C GLN A 94 -22.65 8.03 2.87
N ARG A 95 -21.32 7.90 2.68
CA ARG A 95 -20.44 7.17 3.60
C ARG A 95 -20.36 7.86 4.96
N HIS A 96 -20.27 9.19 4.95
CA HIS A 96 -20.29 10.02 6.16
C HIS A 96 -21.62 9.91 6.92
N GLU A 97 -22.76 9.87 6.20
CA GLU A 97 -24.08 9.69 6.80
C GLU A 97 -24.27 8.31 7.41
N GLN A 98 -23.79 7.26 6.74
CA GLN A 98 -23.79 5.88 7.25
C GLN A 98 -22.95 5.75 8.52
N ALA A 99 -21.73 6.29 8.51
CA ALA A 99 -20.87 6.30 9.70
C ALA A 99 -21.53 7.02 10.88
N ARG A 100 -22.14 8.19 10.64
CA ARG A 100 -22.91 8.92 11.67
C ARG A 100 -24.14 8.16 12.15
N ALA A 101 -24.83 7.42 11.28
CA ALA A 101 -25.96 6.59 11.68
C ALA A 101 -25.52 5.45 12.61
N ALA A 102 -24.44 4.75 12.26
CA ALA A 102 -23.85 3.70 13.12
C ALA A 102 -23.42 4.25 14.49
N VAL A 103 -22.83 5.45 14.52
CA VAL A 103 -22.49 6.17 15.76
C VAL A 103 -23.74 6.49 16.59
N ARG A 104 -24.83 6.96 15.97
CA ARG A 104 -26.10 7.22 16.67
C ARG A 104 -26.73 5.95 17.25
N ASP A 105 -26.57 4.81 16.61
CA ASP A 105 -27.08 3.54 17.14
C ASP A 105 -26.28 3.08 18.36
N LEU A 106 -24.97 3.35 18.43
CA LEU A 106 -24.16 3.12 19.64
C LEU A 106 -24.65 3.96 20.84
N HIS A 107 -25.10 5.20 20.62
CA HIS A 107 -25.66 6.05 21.69
C HIS A 107 -26.93 5.46 22.33
N ARG A 108 -27.72 4.69 21.58
CA ARG A 108 -29.06 4.24 22.03
C ARG A 108 -29.03 3.03 22.96
N LEU A 109 -27.86 2.44 23.15
CA LEU A 109 -27.74 1.09 23.72
C LEU A 109 -26.72 1.01 24.88
N ALA A 110 -26.28 2.16 25.42
CA ALA A 110 -25.43 2.21 26.61
C ALA A 110 -26.12 1.60 27.86
N PRO A 111 -25.37 0.99 28.80
CA PRO A 111 -23.91 0.91 28.89
C PRO A 111 -23.28 -0.21 28.04
N TYR A 112 -22.08 0.04 27.52
CA TYR A 112 -21.29 -0.92 26.74
C TYR A 112 -19.90 -1.15 27.33
N SER A 113 -19.36 -2.35 27.10
CA SER A 113 -17.95 -2.61 27.36
C SER A 113 -17.07 -1.77 26.41
N ILE A 114 -15.85 -1.46 26.84
CA ILE A 114 -14.85 -0.78 25.99
C ILE A 114 -14.66 -1.53 24.66
N ALA A 115 -14.72 -2.87 24.67
CA ALA A 115 -14.61 -3.68 23.47
C ALA A 115 -15.78 -3.49 22.50
N SER A 116 -17.01 -3.43 23.01
CA SER A 116 -18.20 -3.16 22.20
C SER A 116 -18.15 -1.78 21.56
N VAL A 117 -17.74 -0.75 22.31
CA VAL A 117 -17.59 0.62 21.77
C VAL A 117 -16.51 0.67 20.70
N THR A 118 -15.35 0.06 20.93
CA THR A 118 -14.25 0.00 19.94
C THR A 118 -14.67 -0.76 18.68
N SER A 119 -15.44 -1.85 18.82
CA SER A 119 -15.98 -2.62 17.69
C SER A 119 -17.03 -1.81 16.91
N GLY A 120 -17.89 -1.08 17.61
CA GLY A 120 -18.86 -0.17 17.02
C GLY A 120 -18.20 0.95 16.21
N LEU A 121 -17.19 1.60 16.80
CA LEU A 121 -16.38 2.62 16.13
C LEU A 121 -15.66 2.05 14.90
N ARG A 122 -15.11 0.84 14.99
CA ARG A 122 -14.51 0.15 13.84
C ARG A 122 -15.53 -0.11 12.74
N SER A 123 -16.74 -0.54 13.10
CA SER A 123 -17.80 -0.79 12.13
C SER A 123 -18.27 0.51 11.46
N ALA A 124 -18.40 1.59 12.22
CA ALA A 124 -18.74 2.92 11.69
C ALA A 124 -17.63 3.49 10.78
N ALA A 125 -16.38 3.09 11.02
CA ALA A 125 -15.22 3.51 10.25
C ALA A 125 -14.91 2.61 9.05
N ALA A 126 -15.55 1.45 8.89
CA ALA A 126 -15.17 0.44 7.90
C ALA A 126 -15.23 0.93 6.44
N ASP A 127 -16.18 1.82 6.15
CA ASP A 127 -16.36 2.42 4.81
C ASP A 127 -15.63 3.76 4.66
N LEU A 128 -14.95 4.21 5.72
CA LEU A 128 -14.11 5.38 5.76
C LEU A 128 -12.64 4.95 5.71
N ASP A 129 -11.75 5.77 5.19
CA ASP A 129 -10.30 5.53 5.26
C ASP A 129 -9.73 5.79 6.68
N VAL A 130 -10.48 5.38 7.72
CA VAL A 130 -10.14 5.49 9.15
C VAL A 130 -10.02 4.10 9.74
N CYS A 131 -8.84 3.75 10.26
CA CYS A 131 -8.70 2.51 11.01
C CYS A 131 -8.91 2.74 12.50
N VAL A 132 -9.72 1.88 13.13
CA VAL A 132 -9.96 1.90 14.59
C VAL A 132 -9.47 0.62 15.25
N MET A 133 -8.53 0.76 16.18
CA MET A 133 -8.03 -0.35 17.00
C MET A 133 -7.81 0.10 18.44
N PHE A 134 -7.51 -0.84 19.34
CA PHE A 134 -7.07 -0.44 20.67
C PHE A 134 -5.70 0.24 20.62
N ALA A 135 -5.49 1.27 21.43
CA ALA A 135 -4.19 1.91 21.56
C ALA A 135 -3.10 0.87 21.88
N GLY A 136 -1.93 1.01 21.25
CA GLY A 136 -0.82 0.06 21.38
C GLY A 136 -0.94 -1.21 20.55
N THR A 137 -2.03 -1.43 19.80
CA THR A 137 -2.08 -2.47 18.76
C THR A 137 -1.80 -1.86 17.41
N VAL A 138 -1.03 -2.56 16.57
CA VAL A 138 -0.95 -2.31 15.13
C VAL A 138 -1.14 -3.60 14.38
N ALA A 139 -2.32 -4.20 14.52
CA ALA A 139 -2.81 -5.12 13.49
C ALA A 139 -2.87 -4.33 12.16
N PRO A 140 -2.83 -5.01 10.99
CA PRO A 140 -2.78 -4.32 9.71
C PRO A 140 -4.09 -3.55 9.50
N CYS A 141 -4.07 -2.28 9.88
CA CYS A 141 -5.15 -1.31 9.79
C CYS A 141 -5.73 -1.13 8.38
N TRP A 142 -5.05 -1.68 7.38
CA TRP A 142 -5.38 -1.54 5.97
C TRP A 142 -5.07 -2.83 5.19
N GLY A 143 -5.26 -4.00 5.80
CA GLY A 143 -5.36 -5.27 5.05
C GLY A 143 -4.18 -5.71 4.16
N GLU A 144 -3.03 -5.04 4.15
CA GLU A 144 -1.89 -5.42 3.31
C GLU A 144 -0.58 -5.18 4.07
N ARG A 145 -0.28 -6.05 5.02
CA ARG A 145 1.13 -6.29 5.34
C ARG A 145 1.47 -7.65 4.75
N PRO A 146 2.13 -7.74 3.59
CA PRO A 146 2.98 -8.90 3.37
C PRO A 146 3.81 -9.07 4.66
N ALA A 147 3.89 -10.29 5.18
CA ALA A 147 4.62 -10.48 6.43
C ALA A 147 6.02 -9.91 6.21
N ARG A 148 6.49 -9.11 7.17
CA ARG A 148 7.81 -8.48 7.07
C ARG A 148 8.80 -9.61 6.74
N PRO A 149 9.57 -9.51 5.64
CA PRO A 149 10.76 -10.34 5.53
C PRO A 149 11.50 -10.18 6.86
N ARG A 150 11.83 -11.29 7.52
CA ARG A 150 12.68 -11.21 8.72
C ARG A 150 13.85 -10.34 8.32
N ALA A 151 14.12 -9.28 9.10
CA ALA A 151 15.32 -8.48 8.90
C ALA A 151 16.48 -9.48 8.89
N SER A 152 16.98 -9.80 7.71
CA SER A 152 18.11 -10.70 7.60
C SER A 152 19.29 -9.92 8.16
N ALA A 153 20.25 -10.60 8.78
CA ALA A 153 21.51 -9.99 9.18
C ALA A 153 22.35 -9.48 7.98
N ALA A 154 21.74 -9.33 6.79
CA ALA A 154 22.37 -8.89 5.57
C ALA A 154 22.44 -7.36 5.52
N SER A 155 23.47 -6.87 4.83
CA SER A 155 23.67 -5.46 4.49
C SER A 155 22.38 -4.83 3.91
N PRO A 156 22.09 -3.54 4.20
CA PRO A 156 20.91 -2.82 3.69
C PRO A 156 20.87 -2.72 2.15
N PHE A 157 22.02 -2.92 1.49
CA PHE A 157 22.12 -3.06 0.05
C PHE A 157 23.24 -4.05 -0.34
N ALA A 158 23.21 -4.50 -1.59
CA ALA A 158 24.30 -5.25 -2.22
C ALA A 158 24.50 -4.80 -3.67
N VAL A 159 25.74 -4.84 -4.15
CA VAL A 159 26.11 -4.51 -5.52
C VAL A 159 26.77 -5.73 -6.17
N GLY A 160 26.43 -6.01 -7.43
CA GLY A 160 27.00 -7.14 -8.16
C GLY A 160 26.75 -7.05 -9.66
N GLN A 161 26.74 -8.22 -10.32
CA GLN A 161 26.37 -8.36 -11.73
C GLN A 161 25.16 -9.29 -11.86
N ALA A 162 24.17 -8.88 -12.65
CA ALA A 162 23.02 -9.72 -12.98
C ALA A 162 23.21 -10.51 -14.28
N GLY A 163 24.21 -10.14 -15.08
CA GLY A 163 24.59 -10.79 -16.33
C GLY A 163 25.77 -10.06 -16.98
N PRO A 164 26.28 -10.57 -18.13
CA PRO A 164 27.39 -9.94 -18.84
C PRO A 164 27.10 -8.47 -19.17
N GLY A 165 27.90 -7.55 -18.62
CA GLY A 165 27.72 -6.10 -18.83
C GLY A 165 26.50 -5.48 -18.13
N ILE A 166 25.85 -6.20 -17.21
CA ILE A 166 24.68 -5.71 -16.48
C ILE A 166 25.00 -5.63 -15.00
N GLY A 167 25.07 -4.40 -14.51
CA GLY A 167 25.22 -4.13 -13.08
C GLY A 167 23.93 -4.45 -12.33
N LEU A 168 24.07 -4.92 -11.09
CA LEU A 168 22.96 -5.20 -10.18
C LEU A 168 23.10 -4.36 -8.91
N LEU A 169 22.07 -3.61 -8.56
CA LEU A 169 21.88 -3.04 -7.23
C LEU A 169 20.69 -3.74 -6.57
N VAL A 170 20.90 -4.37 -5.41
CA VAL A 170 19.81 -4.87 -4.56
C VAL A 170 19.69 -3.95 -3.35
N VAL A 171 18.50 -3.41 -3.10
CA VAL A 171 18.21 -2.60 -1.91
C VAL A 171 17.21 -3.36 -1.04
N ARG A 172 17.52 -3.44 0.25
CA ARG A 172 16.72 -4.18 1.24
C ARG A 172 16.17 -3.27 2.34
N ASP A 173 16.90 -2.24 2.76
CA ASP A 173 16.51 -1.46 3.95
C ASP A 173 16.78 0.06 3.85
N LEU A 174 15.70 0.82 3.71
CA LEU A 174 15.61 2.29 3.69
C LEU A 174 15.00 2.85 4.99
N ARG A 175 15.07 2.14 6.12
CA ARG A 175 14.51 2.62 7.40
C ARG A 175 15.41 3.63 8.10
N ARG A 176 16.73 3.51 7.93
CA ARG A 176 17.74 4.29 8.66
C ARG A 176 18.85 4.74 7.73
N ALA A 177 18.83 6.01 7.29
CA ALA A 177 19.90 6.53 6.44
C ALA A 177 21.24 6.73 7.18
N ASP A 178 21.20 6.79 8.51
CA ASP A 178 22.36 6.90 9.39
C ASP A 178 23.00 5.56 9.73
N ASP A 179 22.43 4.44 9.24
CA ASP A 179 23.06 3.13 9.38
C ASP A 179 24.50 3.18 8.80
N PRO A 180 25.52 2.84 9.59
CA PRO A 180 26.91 2.86 9.13
C PRO A 180 27.15 2.05 7.85
N ALA A 181 26.33 1.03 7.59
CA ALA A 181 26.43 0.25 6.37
C ALA A 181 26.18 1.08 5.09
N TRP A 182 25.42 2.18 5.17
CA TRP A 182 25.20 3.10 4.04
C TRP A 182 26.42 3.97 3.70
N ARG A 183 27.44 4.05 4.56
CA ARG A 183 28.64 4.87 4.31
C ARG A 183 29.41 4.44 3.07
N ASP A 184 29.44 3.15 2.79
CA ASP A 184 30.19 2.59 1.67
C ASP A 184 29.37 2.51 0.37
N PHE A 185 28.10 2.97 0.39
CA PHE A 185 27.21 2.88 -0.75
C PHE A 185 27.74 3.60 -1.99
N ALA A 186 28.26 4.83 -1.84
CA ALA A 186 28.80 5.59 -2.97
C ALA A 186 29.96 4.84 -3.65
N THR A 187 30.86 4.26 -2.85
CA THR A 187 31.99 3.46 -3.34
C THR A 187 31.51 2.18 -4.03
N ALA A 188 30.56 1.46 -3.43
CA ALA A 188 30.00 0.25 -4.01
C ALA A 188 29.25 0.55 -5.33
N ALA A 189 28.44 1.60 -5.35
CA ALA A 189 27.65 2.01 -6.50
C ALA A 189 28.51 2.59 -7.64
N ALA A 190 29.72 3.08 -7.36
CA ALA A 190 30.66 3.53 -8.39
C ALA A 190 31.05 2.38 -9.35
N ALA A 191 31.10 1.14 -8.87
CA ALA A 191 31.34 -0.04 -9.71
C ALA A 191 30.22 -0.26 -10.76
N LEU A 192 29.02 0.25 -10.49
CA LEU A 192 27.89 0.16 -11.42
C LEU A 192 27.96 1.22 -12.52
N ALA A 193 28.74 2.29 -12.37
CA ALA A 193 28.75 3.42 -13.31
C ALA A 193 29.23 3.02 -14.71
N THR A 194 30.10 2.01 -14.82
CA THR A 194 30.66 1.54 -16.10
C THR A 194 29.82 0.47 -16.78
N ALA A 195 28.77 -0.05 -16.13
CA ALA A 195 27.96 -1.10 -16.70
C ALA A 195 27.09 -0.57 -17.87
N PRO A 196 27.13 -1.24 -19.05
CA PRO A 196 26.27 -0.93 -20.20
C PRO A 196 24.77 -0.93 -19.89
N GLY A 197 24.33 -1.71 -18.91
CA GLY A 197 22.96 -1.71 -18.42
C GLY A 197 22.88 -1.93 -16.91
N LEU A 198 21.72 -1.63 -16.33
CA LEU A 198 21.52 -1.66 -14.90
C LEU A 198 20.19 -2.31 -14.53
N VAL A 199 20.24 -3.23 -13.56
CA VAL A 199 19.07 -3.75 -12.87
C VAL A 199 19.11 -3.29 -11.41
N ILE A 200 17.98 -2.78 -10.93
CA ILE A 200 17.79 -2.32 -9.55
C ILE A 200 16.68 -3.16 -8.93
N ASP A 201 17.03 -4.06 -8.03
CA ASP A 201 16.08 -4.89 -7.28
C ASP A 201 15.70 -4.19 -5.97
N LEU A 202 14.46 -3.69 -5.91
CA LEU A 202 13.86 -3.04 -4.74
C LEU A 202 12.77 -3.90 -4.11
N ARG A 203 12.66 -5.18 -4.44
CA ARG A 203 11.50 -5.98 -4.04
C ARG A 203 11.40 -6.24 -2.55
N GLU A 204 12.54 -6.25 -1.88
CA GLU A 204 12.63 -6.35 -0.43
C GLU A 204 12.82 -4.99 0.25
N ALA A 205 12.91 -3.90 -0.51
CA ALA A 205 13.19 -2.58 0.03
C ALA A 205 12.05 -2.12 0.95
N ILE A 206 12.35 -1.98 2.24
CA ILE A 206 11.42 -1.46 3.25
C ILE A 206 11.91 -0.13 3.79
N GLY A 207 11.01 0.78 4.13
CA GLY A 207 11.35 2.03 4.82
C GLY A 207 10.90 3.29 4.10
N ALA A 208 11.13 4.43 4.74
CA ALA A 208 10.59 5.71 4.32
C ALA A 208 11.67 6.80 4.18
N ASP A 209 12.95 6.45 4.30
CA ASP A 209 14.05 7.40 4.18
C ASP A 209 14.77 7.23 2.83
N PRO A 210 14.54 8.15 1.86
CA PRO A 210 15.16 8.03 0.53
C PRO A 210 16.62 8.48 0.51
N ARG A 211 17.13 9.16 1.57
CA ARG A 211 18.46 9.78 1.59
C ARG A 211 19.60 8.90 1.08
N PRO A 212 19.68 7.61 1.42
CA PRO A 212 20.82 6.79 1.00
C PRO A 212 20.95 6.65 -0.51
N LEU A 213 19.84 6.79 -1.24
CA LEU A 213 19.80 6.61 -2.69
C LEU A 213 19.78 7.94 -3.46
N LEU A 214 19.38 9.05 -2.84
CA LEU A 214 19.10 10.31 -3.55
C LEU A 214 20.26 10.81 -4.43
N SER A 215 21.49 10.81 -3.90
CA SER A 215 22.66 11.30 -4.65
C SER A 215 22.96 10.44 -5.89
N TRP A 216 22.83 9.13 -5.75
CA TRP A 216 23.02 8.20 -6.84
C TRP A 216 21.88 8.26 -7.86
N VAL A 217 20.62 8.35 -7.40
CA VAL A 217 19.46 8.56 -8.27
C VAL A 217 19.60 9.87 -9.06
N ALA A 218 20.11 10.94 -8.44
CA ALA A 218 20.37 12.21 -9.14
C ALA A 218 21.39 12.02 -10.28
N THR A 219 22.40 11.18 -10.05
CA THR A 219 23.40 10.87 -11.08
C THR A 219 22.80 10.12 -12.27
N LEU A 220 21.81 9.24 -12.02
CA LEU A 220 21.11 8.49 -13.07
C LEU A 220 20.06 9.34 -13.80
N ALA A 221 19.36 10.21 -13.06
CA ALA A 221 18.28 11.06 -13.56
C ALA A 221 18.79 12.28 -14.35
N GLY A 222 20.09 12.61 -14.27
CA GLY A 222 20.73 13.67 -15.05
C GLY A 222 21.03 14.95 -14.27
N PRO A 223 21.68 15.95 -14.92
CA PRO A 223 22.13 17.17 -14.28
C PRO A 223 20.93 18.06 -13.90
N GLY A 224 20.46 17.93 -12.67
CA GLY A 224 19.41 18.75 -12.08
C GLY A 224 19.27 18.45 -10.60
N ALA A 225 18.87 19.44 -9.81
CA ALA A 225 18.47 19.17 -8.43
C ALA A 225 17.21 18.31 -8.45
N LEU A 226 17.25 17.12 -7.83
CA LEU A 226 16.07 16.28 -7.69
C LEU A 226 15.07 16.96 -6.75
N ALA A 227 14.01 17.52 -7.31
CA ALA A 227 12.84 18.01 -6.59
C ALA A 227 11.62 17.15 -6.97
N PRO A 228 11.52 15.91 -6.46
CA PRO A 228 10.52 14.96 -6.92
C PRO A 228 9.11 15.23 -6.37
N LEU A 229 8.94 16.23 -5.49
CA LEU A 229 7.66 16.64 -4.94
C LEU A 229 7.35 18.08 -5.30
N ARG A 230 6.10 18.37 -5.65
CA ARG A 230 5.61 19.75 -5.83
C ARG A 230 5.07 20.36 -4.54
N ALA A 231 4.51 19.52 -3.66
CA ALA A 231 3.93 19.97 -2.40
C ALA A 231 3.80 18.81 -1.41
N ILE A 232 3.76 19.16 -0.13
CA ILE A 232 3.33 18.29 0.96
C ILE A 232 2.14 18.99 1.62
N GLU A 233 0.97 18.39 1.49
CA GLU A 233 -0.28 18.94 1.99
C GLU A 233 -0.71 18.22 3.28
N ARG A 234 -1.16 18.99 4.26
CA ARG A 234 -1.61 18.49 5.56
C ARG A 234 -2.78 19.35 6.05
N PRO A 235 -3.88 18.75 6.57
CA PRO A 235 -4.96 19.50 7.19
C PRO A 235 -4.48 20.32 8.39
N ALA A 236 -5.11 21.48 8.61
CA ALA A 236 -4.81 22.30 9.78
C ALA A 236 -5.09 21.52 11.09
N GLY A 237 -4.14 21.55 12.02
CA GLY A 237 -4.24 20.86 13.32
C GLY A 237 -3.78 19.40 13.31
N ALA A 238 -3.41 18.84 12.15
CA ALA A 238 -2.94 17.45 12.07
C ALA A 238 -1.54 17.21 12.67
N ASP A 239 -0.72 18.26 12.86
CA ASP A 239 0.64 18.16 13.38
C ASP A 239 0.70 17.45 14.73
N VAL A 240 -0.28 17.70 15.61
CA VAL A 240 -0.35 17.08 16.93
C VAL A 240 -0.60 15.57 16.83
N ASP A 241 -1.51 15.15 15.94
CA ASP A 241 -1.83 13.72 15.76
C ASP A 241 -0.72 12.99 14.99
N VAL A 242 -0.04 13.66 14.05
CA VAL A 242 1.16 13.14 13.37
C VAL A 242 2.31 12.95 14.36
N ALA A 243 2.56 13.94 15.22
CA ALA A 243 3.56 13.83 16.28
C ALA A 243 3.20 12.70 17.27
N ALA A 244 1.92 12.54 17.61
CA ALA A 244 1.44 11.43 18.43
C ALA A 244 1.70 10.08 17.76
N TYR A 245 1.46 9.96 16.45
CA TYR A 245 1.79 8.73 15.71
C TYR A 245 3.30 8.46 15.73
N ARG A 246 4.14 9.46 15.43
CA ARG A 246 5.61 9.32 15.44
C ARG A 246 6.15 8.91 16.80
N ALA A 247 5.64 9.52 17.88
CA ALA A 247 6.02 9.17 19.25
C ALA A 247 5.65 7.71 19.59
N HIS A 248 4.54 7.22 19.04
CA HIS A 248 4.07 5.86 19.26
C HIS A 248 4.76 4.82 18.34
N PHE A 249 5.21 5.23 17.14
CA PHE A 249 5.81 4.37 16.11
C PHE A 249 7.07 4.99 15.49
N THR A 250 8.08 5.18 16.33
CA THR A 250 9.34 5.85 15.96
C THR A 250 10.07 5.21 14.78
N ASP A 251 9.87 3.91 14.52
CA ASP A 251 10.45 3.17 13.39
C ASP A 251 9.70 3.33 12.05
N ARG A 252 8.60 4.09 12.01
CA ARG A 252 7.65 4.11 10.86
C ARG A 252 7.34 5.50 10.30
N GLY A 253 7.76 6.55 11.01
CA GLY A 253 7.55 7.93 10.61
C GLY A 253 8.49 8.36 9.49
N ARG A 254 8.08 9.39 8.73
CA ARG A 254 8.96 10.08 7.78
C ARG A 254 9.71 11.18 8.52
N ASP A 255 10.99 11.36 8.23
CA ASP A 255 11.72 12.54 8.69
C ASP A 255 11.20 13.78 7.93
N GLU A 256 10.53 14.67 8.65
CA GLU A 256 9.90 15.87 8.09
C GLU A 256 10.89 16.75 7.33
N ALA A 257 12.10 16.92 7.86
CA ALA A 257 13.10 17.79 7.27
C ALA A 257 13.60 17.21 5.94
N VAL A 258 13.81 15.90 5.89
CA VAL A 258 14.20 15.18 4.67
C VAL A 258 13.15 15.35 3.59
N TRP A 259 11.90 15.05 3.90
CA TRP A 259 10.84 15.07 2.90
C TRP A 259 10.48 16.49 2.45
N ARG A 260 10.51 17.49 3.34
CA ARG A 260 10.37 18.90 2.93
C ARG A 260 11.49 19.36 2.00
N GLY A 261 12.71 18.84 2.19
CA GLY A 261 13.84 19.12 1.30
C GLY A 261 13.67 18.57 -0.12
N LEU A 262 12.70 17.68 -0.35
CA LEU A 262 12.38 17.12 -1.68
C LEU A 262 11.31 17.93 -2.43
N VAL A 263 10.74 18.97 -1.81
CA VAL A 263 9.75 19.85 -2.42
C VAL A 263 10.45 20.90 -3.29
N ALA A 264 10.00 21.06 -4.53
CA ALA A 264 10.48 22.10 -5.43
C ALA A 264 10.33 23.49 -4.77
N THR A 265 11.43 24.25 -4.70
CA THR A 265 11.38 25.65 -4.27
C THR A 265 11.07 26.53 -5.48
N ALA A 266 10.23 27.56 -5.29
CA ALA A 266 9.70 28.41 -6.36
C ALA A 266 10.75 29.17 -7.20
N SER A 267 12.05 29.07 -6.87
CA SER A 267 13.16 29.63 -7.64
C SER A 267 13.88 28.62 -8.55
N ALA A 268 13.44 27.36 -8.61
CA ALA A 268 13.85 26.45 -9.66
C ALA A 268 12.98 26.72 -10.89
N ASP A 269 13.53 27.49 -11.85
CA ASP A 269 12.86 27.89 -13.07
C ASP A 269 12.12 26.71 -13.73
N LEU A 270 10.85 26.98 -14.07
CA LEU A 270 9.85 26.14 -14.73
C LEU A 270 10.22 25.73 -16.18
N ALA A 271 11.49 25.54 -16.48
CA ALA A 271 11.88 24.79 -17.66
C ALA A 271 11.78 23.31 -17.30
N VAL A 272 10.68 22.65 -17.69
CA VAL A 272 10.62 21.19 -17.77
C VAL A 272 11.82 20.77 -18.61
N PRO A 273 12.91 20.22 -18.03
CA PRO A 273 14.01 19.75 -18.85
C PRO A 273 13.42 18.65 -19.71
N ALA A 274 13.64 18.71 -21.03
CA ALA A 274 13.33 17.56 -21.88
C ALA A 274 13.93 16.32 -21.19
N PRO A 275 13.16 15.22 -21.02
CA PRO A 275 13.63 14.06 -20.29
C PRO A 275 14.99 13.68 -20.86
N PRO A 276 16.06 13.63 -20.03
CA PRO A 276 17.37 13.31 -20.53
C PRO A 276 17.27 11.96 -21.23
N ARG A 277 17.87 11.85 -22.41
CA ARG A 277 17.94 10.56 -23.09
C ARG A 277 18.63 9.58 -22.14
N PRO A 278 18.04 8.41 -21.84
CA PRO A 278 18.68 7.43 -20.97
C PRO A 278 20.06 7.14 -21.52
N THR A 279 21.10 7.37 -20.70
CA THR A 279 22.49 7.09 -21.09
C THR A 279 22.76 5.59 -21.17
N ARG A 280 21.89 4.79 -20.53
CA ARG A 280 21.90 3.32 -20.52
C ARG A 280 20.51 2.77 -20.17
N PRO A 281 20.17 1.55 -20.58
CA PRO A 281 18.96 0.87 -20.13
C PRO A 281 19.00 0.56 -18.64
N ILE A 282 17.95 0.99 -17.95
CA ILE A 282 17.72 0.72 -16.52
C ILE A 282 16.41 -0.05 -16.37
N HIS A 283 16.42 -1.09 -15.54
CA HIS A 283 15.24 -1.83 -15.14
C HIS A 283 15.14 -1.89 -13.62
N VAL A 284 13.99 -1.52 -13.06
CA VAL A 284 13.70 -1.54 -11.63
C VAL A 284 12.70 -2.66 -11.37
N VAL A 285 13.01 -3.52 -10.41
CA VAL A 285 12.12 -4.59 -9.98
C VAL A 285 11.56 -4.22 -8.61
N VAL A 286 10.23 -4.20 -8.48
CA VAL A 286 9.52 -3.80 -7.26
C VAL A 286 8.67 -4.93 -6.71
N GLY A 287 8.52 -4.95 -5.38
CA GLY A 287 7.83 -5.99 -4.63
C GLY A 287 6.74 -5.39 -3.77
N PRO A 288 5.90 -6.21 -3.13
CA PRO A 288 4.66 -5.75 -2.52
C PRO A 288 4.89 -4.75 -1.38
N GLY A 289 6.08 -4.77 -0.77
CA GLY A 289 6.52 -3.79 0.24
C GLY A 289 7.15 -2.51 -0.31
N CYS A 290 7.20 -2.32 -1.64
CA CYS A 290 7.76 -1.13 -2.27
C CYS A 290 6.84 0.08 -2.08
N GLU A 291 7.01 0.73 -0.93
CA GLU A 291 6.20 1.85 -0.47
C GLU A 291 7.10 3.06 -0.18
N SER A 292 6.50 4.24 0.01
CA SER A 292 7.18 5.45 0.50
C SER A 292 8.48 5.77 -0.28
N ALA A 293 9.66 5.54 0.30
CA ALA A 293 10.94 5.83 -0.34
C ALA A 293 11.21 4.93 -1.56
N CYS A 294 10.81 3.66 -1.51
CA CYS A 294 10.95 2.74 -2.65
C CYS A 294 10.10 3.21 -3.84
N GLU A 295 8.83 3.55 -3.59
CA GLU A 295 7.94 4.09 -4.62
C GLU A 295 8.48 5.40 -5.19
N LEU A 296 8.95 6.33 -4.34
CA LEU A 296 9.50 7.61 -4.79
C LEU A 296 10.71 7.41 -5.71
N VAL A 297 11.69 6.61 -5.29
CA VAL A 297 12.90 6.33 -6.08
C VAL A 297 12.53 5.67 -7.41
N THR A 298 11.63 4.70 -7.39
CA THR A 298 11.18 4.00 -8.59
C THR A 298 10.56 4.97 -9.60
N ARG A 299 9.65 5.83 -9.14
CA ARG A 299 8.93 6.77 -10.02
C ARG A 299 9.83 7.88 -10.56
N VAL A 300 10.80 8.33 -9.77
CA VAL A 300 11.84 9.27 -10.22
C VAL A 300 12.69 8.64 -11.33
N LEU A 301 13.11 7.39 -11.17
CA LEU A 301 13.90 6.68 -12.20
C LEU A 301 13.08 6.40 -13.46
N GLU A 302 11.80 6.03 -13.31
CA GLU A 302 10.89 5.83 -14.44
C GLU A 302 10.71 7.12 -15.25
N ALA A 303 10.50 8.25 -14.56
CA ALA A 303 10.26 9.54 -15.20
C ALA A 303 11.52 10.17 -15.83
N TYR A 304 12.64 10.18 -15.10
CA TYR A 304 13.82 10.95 -15.50
C TYR A 304 14.96 10.10 -16.07
N ALA A 305 15.06 8.83 -15.68
CA ALA A 305 16.10 7.94 -16.18
C ALA A 305 15.58 6.96 -17.25
N GLY A 306 14.30 7.06 -17.64
CA GLY A 306 13.65 6.15 -18.59
C GLY A 306 13.68 4.69 -18.14
N ALA A 307 13.70 4.45 -16.83
CA ALA A 307 13.74 3.11 -16.28
C ALA A 307 12.43 2.38 -16.58
N LEU A 308 12.51 1.08 -16.86
CA LEU A 308 11.34 0.22 -16.89
C LEU A 308 11.11 -0.38 -15.52
N VAL A 309 9.86 -0.51 -15.12
CA VAL A 309 9.49 -1.01 -13.80
C VAL A 309 8.65 -2.26 -13.96
N THR A 310 9.02 -3.34 -13.29
CA THR A 310 8.21 -4.56 -13.19
C THR A 310 8.04 -5.06 -11.77
N GLY A 311 7.00 -5.86 -11.56
CA GLY A 311 6.70 -6.48 -10.29
C GLY A 311 5.49 -5.86 -9.59
N GLY A 312 5.15 -6.45 -8.44
CA GLY A 312 3.90 -6.17 -7.75
C GLY A 312 4.07 -5.16 -6.63
N VAL A 313 3.26 -4.11 -6.59
CA VAL A 313 3.15 -3.21 -5.42
C VAL A 313 1.83 -3.45 -4.70
N GLY A 314 1.78 -3.17 -3.39
CA GLY A 314 0.53 -3.14 -2.65
C GLY A 314 -0.47 -2.17 -3.26
N ARG A 315 -1.76 -2.50 -3.23
CA ARG A 315 -2.83 -1.67 -3.83
C ARG A 315 -2.99 -0.33 -3.13
N LEU A 316 -2.52 -0.26 -1.89
CA LEU A 316 -2.71 0.88 -0.99
C LEU A 316 -1.44 1.72 -0.84
N GLY A 317 -0.47 1.59 -1.77
CA GLY A 317 0.91 2.04 -1.60
C GLY A 317 1.06 3.46 -1.03
N ARG A 318 2.15 3.66 -0.28
CA ARG A 318 2.19 4.76 0.70
C ARG A 318 2.73 6.09 0.20
N LEU A 319 3.19 6.25 -1.05
CA LEU A 319 3.78 7.55 -1.41
C LEU A 319 2.75 8.67 -1.44
N GLY A 320 1.68 8.49 -2.23
CA GLY A 320 0.54 9.41 -2.28
C GLY A 320 -0.34 9.35 -1.02
N ARG A 321 -0.19 8.26 -0.25
CA ARG A 321 -0.83 7.93 1.01
C ARG A 321 0.21 7.76 2.14
N ASP A 322 0.66 8.90 2.70
CA ASP A 322 0.82 9.06 4.15
C ASP A 322 2.15 9.17 4.86
N GLU A 323 2.17 10.23 5.68
CA GLU A 323 2.52 10.15 7.09
C GLU A 323 1.22 10.01 7.93
N PRO A 324 1.00 8.86 8.59
CA PRO A 324 -0.22 8.61 9.35
C PRO A 324 -0.27 9.45 10.62
N ALA A 325 -1.49 9.78 11.03
CA ALA A 325 -1.82 10.44 12.28
C ALA A 325 -2.51 9.46 13.22
N LEU A 326 -2.34 9.69 14.52
CA LEU A 326 -2.97 8.93 15.59
C LEU A 326 -3.70 9.89 16.52
N ARG A 327 -5.00 9.66 16.69
CA ARG A 327 -5.77 10.27 17.77
C ARG A 327 -6.29 9.16 18.69
N ILE A 328 -6.19 9.35 20.00
CA ILE A 328 -6.60 8.34 20.98
C ILE A 328 -7.85 8.83 21.72
N ALA A 329 -8.90 8.01 21.74
CA ALA A 329 -10.11 8.25 22.51
C ALA A 329 -9.79 8.24 24.02
N PRO A 330 -10.26 9.24 24.81
CA PRO A 330 -9.87 9.37 26.21
C PRO A 330 -10.31 8.20 27.09
N HIS A 331 -11.45 7.56 26.82
CA HIS A 331 -12.03 6.57 27.74
C HIS A 331 -11.88 5.13 27.27
N SER A 332 -12.25 4.82 26.03
CA SER A 332 -12.04 3.49 25.43
C SER A 332 -10.58 3.19 25.11
N GLN A 333 -9.75 4.24 25.00
CA GLN A 333 -8.39 4.14 24.47
C GLN A 333 -8.37 3.55 23.05
N ALA A 334 -9.45 3.75 22.28
CA ALA A 334 -9.44 3.44 20.86
C ALA A 334 -8.49 4.42 20.13
N GLY A 335 -7.52 3.88 19.39
CA GLY A 335 -6.68 4.62 18.47
C GLY A 335 -7.36 4.72 17.11
N PHE A 336 -7.57 5.96 16.67
CA PHE A 336 -7.99 6.33 15.33
C PHE A 336 -6.74 6.61 14.50
N TYR A 337 -6.48 5.74 13.54
CA TYR A 337 -5.37 5.87 12.60
C TYR A 337 -5.90 6.39 11.29
N VAL A 338 -5.38 7.54 10.88
CA VAL A 338 -5.81 8.21 9.66
C VAL A 338 -4.64 8.69 8.85
N PHE A 339 -4.94 8.90 7.59
CA PHE A 339 -4.04 9.34 6.57
C PHE A 339 -4.07 10.88 6.50
N ALA A 340 -2.99 11.51 6.97
CA ALA A 340 -2.97 12.94 7.33
C ALA A 340 -2.12 13.81 6.42
N THR A 341 -1.23 13.22 5.62
CA THR A 341 -0.28 13.98 4.81
C THR A 341 -0.23 13.44 3.40
N ARG A 342 -0.49 14.30 2.41
CA ARG A 342 -0.42 13.98 0.98
C ARG A 342 0.90 14.49 0.41
N TYR A 343 1.64 13.62 -0.25
CA TYR A 343 2.89 13.96 -0.92
C TYR A 343 2.61 14.02 -2.41
N LEU A 344 2.54 15.23 -2.93
CA LEU A 344 2.22 15.48 -4.32
C LEU A 344 3.50 15.44 -5.13
N LEU A 345 3.57 14.51 -6.08
CA LEU A 345 4.72 14.34 -6.97
C LEU A 345 4.95 15.57 -7.85
N ASP A 346 6.15 15.72 -8.39
CA ASP A 346 6.35 16.68 -9.46
C ASP A 346 5.46 16.36 -10.68
N GLN A 347 5.05 17.39 -11.44
CA GLN A 347 4.18 17.22 -12.60
C GLN A 347 4.78 16.33 -13.67
N ALA A 348 6.10 16.39 -13.90
CA ALA A 348 6.75 15.55 -14.90
C ALA A 348 6.75 14.07 -14.47
N ILE A 349 6.93 13.80 -13.17
CA ILE A 349 6.84 12.44 -12.64
C ILE A 349 5.41 11.91 -12.74
N GLU A 350 4.41 12.69 -12.32
CA GLU A 350 3.01 12.29 -12.39
C GLU A 350 2.54 12.12 -13.85
N ALA A 351 3.00 12.96 -14.78
CA ALA A 351 2.71 12.80 -16.20
C ALA A 351 3.32 11.52 -16.79
N ALA A 352 4.54 11.15 -16.40
CA ALA A 352 5.22 9.96 -16.89
C ALA A 352 4.67 8.66 -16.29
N THR A 353 4.20 8.70 -15.05
CA THR A 353 3.88 7.49 -14.27
C THR A 353 2.40 7.38 -13.88
N GLY A 354 1.57 8.39 -14.18
CA GLY A 354 0.15 8.47 -13.79
C GLY A 354 -0.06 8.94 -12.35
N PRO A 355 -1.29 9.16 -11.87
CA PRO A 355 -1.55 9.39 -10.44
C PRO A 355 -1.21 8.13 -9.61
N SER A 356 -0.92 8.30 -8.31
CA SER A 356 -0.49 7.18 -7.44
C SER A 356 -1.40 5.95 -7.49
N ASP A 357 -2.72 6.12 -7.36
CA ASP A 357 -3.66 5.00 -7.39
C ASP A 357 -3.62 4.26 -8.74
N ALA A 358 -3.48 4.98 -9.87
CA ALA A 358 -3.36 4.36 -11.19
C ALA A 358 -2.01 3.64 -11.37
N TRP A 359 -0.93 4.20 -10.83
CA TRP A 359 0.39 3.58 -10.82
C TRP A 359 0.38 2.27 -10.04
N HIS A 360 -0.31 2.23 -8.88
CA HIS A 360 -0.52 1.00 -8.10
C HIS A 360 -1.38 0.00 -8.86
N VAL A 361 -2.53 0.40 -9.43
CA VAL A 361 -3.40 -0.51 -10.19
C VAL A 361 -2.66 -1.16 -11.36
N ALA A 362 -1.85 -0.40 -12.10
CA ALA A 362 -1.06 -0.93 -13.22
C ALA A 362 -0.09 -2.04 -12.79
N ARG A 363 0.40 -1.99 -11.56
CA ARG A 363 1.38 -2.92 -10.98
C ARG A 363 0.78 -3.89 -9.96
N ALA A 364 -0.50 -3.75 -9.62
CA ALA A 364 -1.15 -4.61 -8.66
C ALA A 364 -1.38 -6.02 -9.24
N GLY A 365 -1.21 -7.04 -8.41
CA GLY A 365 -1.53 -8.42 -8.77
C GLY A 365 -0.42 -9.15 -9.53
N ASP A 366 0.79 -8.61 -9.59
CA ASP A 366 1.98 -9.40 -9.85
C ASP A 366 2.28 -10.27 -8.61
N PRO A 367 2.09 -11.60 -8.65
CA PRO A 367 2.44 -12.44 -7.52
C PRO A 367 3.96 -12.32 -7.27
N ASP A 368 4.35 -12.09 -6.01
CA ASP A 368 5.75 -12.25 -5.63
C ASP A 368 6.00 -13.77 -5.57
N PRO A 369 6.82 -14.34 -6.46
CA PRO A 369 7.09 -15.78 -6.52
C PRO A 369 7.76 -16.30 -5.25
N ARG A 370 8.26 -15.41 -4.38
CA ARG A 370 8.83 -15.72 -3.07
C ARG A 370 7.80 -15.75 -1.95
N TRP A 371 6.55 -15.37 -2.26
CA TRP A 371 5.40 -15.42 -1.37
C TRP A 371 4.26 -16.26 -1.99
N PRO A 372 4.49 -17.55 -2.30
CA PRO A 372 3.37 -18.46 -2.57
C PRO A 372 2.59 -18.60 -1.27
N ASP A 373 1.38 -18.04 -1.20
CA ASP A 373 0.22 -18.43 -0.37
C ASP A 373 0.40 -19.18 0.98
N GLY A 374 1.52 -18.99 1.67
CA GLY A 374 1.89 -19.69 2.90
C GLY A 374 2.49 -21.09 2.72
N SER A 375 2.92 -21.51 1.52
CA SER A 375 3.62 -22.78 1.36
C SER A 375 5.12 -22.64 1.62
N ASP A 376 5.56 -23.03 2.80
CA ASP A 376 6.96 -23.23 3.17
C ASP A 376 7.59 -24.32 2.26
N GLY A 377 8.16 -23.92 1.12
CA GLY A 377 8.83 -24.80 0.17
C GLY A 377 10.27 -24.35 -0.07
N ASP A 378 11.23 -25.21 0.30
CA ASP A 378 12.67 -24.95 0.39
C ASP A 378 13.44 -24.73 -0.93
N GLU A 379 12.78 -24.55 -2.07
CA GLU A 379 13.43 -24.17 -3.32
C GLU A 379 12.57 -23.13 -4.05
N ALA A 380 12.78 -21.85 -3.72
CA ALA A 380 12.14 -20.77 -4.48
C ALA A 380 12.64 -20.85 -5.93
N PRO A 381 11.75 -21.05 -6.92
CA PRO A 381 12.15 -21.09 -8.32
C PRO A 381 12.89 -19.81 -8.71
N ALA A 382 13.76 -19.92 -9.73
CA ALA A 382 14.49 -18.79 -10.27
C ALA A 382 13.54 -17.62 -10.52
N ASP A 383 13.94 -16.45 -10.07
CA ASP A 383 13.07 -15.31 -9.90
C ASP A 383 12.60 -14.72 -11.26
N PRO A 384 11.34 -14.95 -11.69
CA PRO A 384 10.87 -14.54 -13.01
C PRO A 384 10.98 -13.02 -13.23
N HIS A 385 10.85 -12.22 -12.17
CA HIS A 385 10.93 -10.76 -12.28
C HIS A 385 12.37 -10.30 -12.54
N LEU A 386 13.35 -10.85 -11.81
CA LEU A 386 14.75 -10.53 -12.02
C LEU A 386 15.25 -11.07 -13.37
N ALA A 387 14.87 -12.30 -13.73
CA ALA A 387 15.22 -12.90 -15.01
C ALA A 387 14.68 -12.08 -16.19
N PHE A 388 13.42 -11.63 -16.11
CA PHE A 388 12.84 -10.74 -17.11
C PHE A 388 13.57 -9.39 -17.17
N ALA A 389 13.88 -8.79 -16.02
CA ALA A 389 14.60 -7.52 -15.97
C ALA A 389 15.96 -7.59 -16.68
N VAL A 390 16.72 -8.67 -16.45
CA VAL A 390 17.99 -8.93 -17.14
C VAL A 390 17.76 -9.08 -18.65
N ARG A 391 16.81 -9.92 -19.07
CA ARG A 391 16.48 -10.14 -20.49
C ARG A 391 16.08 -8.85 -21.21
N ASP A 392 15.29 -8.02 -20.55
CA ASP A 392 14.86 -6.72 -21.07
C ASP A 392 16.02 -5.71 -21.17
N VAL A 393 16.92 -5.65 -20.18
CA VAL A 393 18.13 -4.82 -20.27
C VAL A 393 19.04 -5.32 -21.40
N GLN A 394 19.26 -6.62 -21.54
CA GLN A 394 20.01 -7.21 -22.65
C GLN A 394 19.41 -6.82 -24.00
N GLN A 395 18.08 -6.93 -24.13
CA GLN A 395 17.37 -6.54 -25.33
C GLN A 395 17.56 -5.05 -25.64
N ARG A 396 17.50 -4.17 -24.63
CA ARG A 396 17.70 -2.72 -24.82
C ARG A 396 19.15 -2.31 -25.08
N ILE A 397 20.13 -3.09 -24.59
CA ILE A 397 21.54 -2.92 -24.98
C ILE A 397 21.72 -3.26 -26.47
N ALA A 398 21.15 -4.39 -26.91
CA ALA A 398 21.25 -4.84 -28.30
C ALA A 398 20.42 -3.99 -29.27
N THR A 399 19.24 -3.56 -28.83
CA THR A 399 18.25 -2.82 -29.62
C THR A 399 17.71 -1.66 -28.78
N PRO A 400 18.20 -0.41 -28.95
CA PRO A 400 17.81 0.72 -28.09
C PRO A 400 16.30 1.01 -28.04
N ALA A 401 15.53 0.59 -29.05
CA ALA A 401 14.07 0.71 -29.06
C ALA A 401 13.37 -0.27 -28.09
N GLY A 402 14.07 -1.30 -27.61
CA GLY A 402 13.54 -2.34 -26.71
C GLY A 402 12.70 -3.40 -27.43
N TRP A 403 11.68 -3.89 -26.74
CA TRP A 403 10.70 -4.83 -27.30
C TRP A 403 9.79 -4.11 -28.29
N PRO A 404 9.39 -4.77 -29.41
CA PRO A 404 8.38 -4.21 -30.32
C PRO A 404 7.08 -3.92 -29.58
N ARG A 405 6.42 -2.81 -29.95
CA ARG A 405 5.06 -2.51 -29.48
C ARG A 405 4.05 -3.47 -30.11
N CYS A 406 2.95 -3.73 -29.42
CA CYS A 406 1.89 -4.62 -29.92
C CYS A 406 1.30 -4.13 -31.25
N ASP A 407 1.07 -2.83 -31.40
CA ASP A 407 0.56 -2.22 -32.64
C ASP A 407 1.56 -2.23 -33.81
N GLN A 408 2.84 -2.54 -33.56
CA GLN A 408 3.87 -2.70 -34.59
C GLN A 408 3.99 -4.15 -35.09
N LEU A 409 3.32 -5.10 -34.43
CA LEU A 409 3.37 -6.50 -34.78
C LEU A 409 2.32 -6.87 -35.84
N SER A 410 2.59 -7.96 -36.56
CA SER A 410 1.69 -8.48 -37.60
C SER A 410 0.33 -8.84 -37.01
N SER A 411 -0.74 -8.31 -37.62
CA SER A 411 -2.12 -8.73 -37.34
C SER A 411 -2.59 -9.88 -38.22
N VAL A 412 -1.70 -10.48 -39.00
CA VAL A 412 -2.01 -11.63 -39.84
C VAL A 412 -1.77 -12.90 -39.03
N VAL A 413 -2.81 -13.73 -38.91
CA VAL A 413 -2.73 -15.03 -38.22
C VAL A 413 -1.69 -15.89 -38.95
N PRO A 414 -0.60 -16.33 -38.28
CA PRO A 414 0.36 -17.24 -38.90
C PRO A 414 -0.34 -18.55 -39.28
N ALA A 415 0.08 -19.17 -40.40
CA ALA A 415 -0.42 -20.49 -40.79
C ALA A 415 -0.01 -21.61 -39.80
N ASP A 416 0.96 -21.31 -38.92
CA ASP A 416 1.44 -22.23 -37.89
C ASP A 416 0.63 -22.05 -36.60
N GLU A 417 -0.32 -22.97 -36.37
CA GLU A 417 -1.26 -23.00 -35.23
C GLU A 417 -0.58 -23.28 -33.88
N GLY A 418 0.74 -23.50 -33.85
CA GLY A 418 1.47 -23.87 -32.64
C GLY A 418 1.36 -22.82 -31.52
N ARG A 419 1.47 -21.54 -31.87
CA ARG A 419 1.53 -20.42 -30.91
C ARG A 419 0.19 -19.75 -30.65
N VAL A 420 -0.74 -19.81 -31.60
CA VAL A 420 -2.08 -19.22 -31.48
C VAL A 420 -3.11 -20.29 -31.78
N ARG A 421 -3.91 -20.65 -30.77
CA ARG A 421 -4.89 -21.74 -30.83
C ARG A 421 -6.32 -21.23 -30.67
N GLY A 422 -7.25 -21.95 -31.28
CA GLY A 422 -8.69 -21.69 -31.12
C GLY A 422 -9.20 -20.45 -31.84
N THR A 423 -8.45 -19.89 -32.81
CA THR A 423 -8.88 -18.68 -33.57
C THR A 423 -10.18 -18.89 -34.33
N ASN A 424 -10.52 -20.14 -34.69
CA ASN A 424 -11.81 -20.52 -35.27
C ASN A 424 -13.00 -20.16 -34.35
N PHE A 425 -12.81 -20.10 -33.04
CA PHE A 425 -13.85 -19.69 -32.08
C PHE A 425 -14.19 -18.20 -32.15
N LEU A 426 -13.36 -17.38 -32.81
CA LEU A 426 -13.62 -15.97 -33.06
C LEU A 426 -14.53 -15.75 -34.27
N ALA A 427 -14.79 -16.79 -35.08
CA ALA A 427 -15.67 -16.69 -36.22
C ALA A 427 -17.14 -16.57 -35.77
N PRO A 428 -17.93 -15.68 -36.40
CA PRO A 428 -19.34 -15.52 -36.04
C PRO A 428 -20.11 -16.85 -36.08
N GLY A 429 -20.83 -17.17 -35.01
CA GLY A 429 -21.68 -18.36 -34.91
C GLY A 429 -20.98 -19.65 -34.49
N VAL A 430 -19.66 -19.64 -34.21
CA VAL A 430 -18.94 -20.82 -33.72
C VAL A 430 -19.09 -21.00 -32.21
N CYS A 431 -19.00 -19.93 -31.41
CA CYS A 431 -19.36 -19.95 -30.00
C CYS A 431 -20.74 -19.31 -29.78
N SER A 432 -21.60 -19.97 -29.02
CA SER A 432 -22.83 -19.40 -28.48
C SER A 432 -22.58 -18.46 -27.29
N ASP A 433 -21.48 -18.70 -26.56
CA ASP A 433 -21.09 -18.03 -25.33
C ASP A 433 -19.95 -17.02 -25.56
N PRO A 434 -19.67 -16.09 -24.61
CA PRO A 434 -18.52 -15.20 -24.75
C PRO A 434 -17.20 -15.99 -24.91
N THR A 435 -16.34 -15.55 -25.82
CA THR A 435 -15.00 -16.12 -25.97
C THR A 435 -14.09 -15.60 -24.88
N ARG A 436 -13.29 -16.48 -24.26
CA ARG A 436 -12.16 -16.07 -23.42
C ARG A 436 -10.85 -16.19 -24.19
N THR A 437 -9.92 -15.28 -23.93
CA THR A 437 -8.57 -15.31 -24.50
C THR A 437 -7.56 -15.46 -23.38
N LEU A 438 -6.84 -16.58 -23.37
CA LEU A 438 -5.78 -16.90 -22.43
C LEU A 438 -4.43 -16.66 -23.08
N VAL A 439 -3.53 -16.01 -22.35
CA VAL A 439 -2.17 -15.72 -22.76
C VAL A 439 -1.23 -16.43 -21.82
N HIS A 440 -0.37 -17.28 -22.36
CA HIS A 440 0.72 -17.93 -21.64
C HIS A 440 1.99 -17.14 -21.89
N ALA A 441 2.66 -16.71 -20.83
CA ALA A 441 3.89 -15.95 -20.93
C ALA A 441 4.76 -16.11 -19.69
N ASP A 442 6.05 -16.34 -19.91
CA ASP A 442 7.10 -16.26 -18.88
C ASP A 442 7.59 -14.81 -18.69
N VAL A 443 6.64 -13.91 -18.37
CA VAL A 443 6.89 -12.50 -18.04
C VAL A 443 5.99 -12.04 -16.89
N PRO A 444 6.42 -11.04 -16.10
CA PRO A 444 5.55 -10.39 -15.11
C PRO A 444 4.27 -9.80 -15.73
N LEU A 445 3.17 -9.81 -14.99
CA LEU A 445 1.90 -9.20 -15.37
C LEU A 445 2.07 -7.72 -15.70
N SER A 446 2.90 -6.97 -14.95
CA SER A 446 3.21 -5.56 -15.26
C SER A 446 3.84 -5.39 -16.63
N ALA A 447 4.74 -6.30 -17.03
CA ALA A 447 5.39 -6.26 -18.34
C ALA A 447 4.38 -6.59 -19.46
N LEU A 448 3.53 -7.58 -19.22
CA LEU A 448 2.45 -7.94 -20.14
C LEU A 448 1.45 -6.80 -20.31
N ARG A 449 0.98 -6.19 -19.22
CA ARG A 449 0.11 -5.00 -19.24
C ARG A 449 0.70 -3.87 -20.07
N ARG A 450 1.99 -3.58 -19.86
CA ARG A 450 2.68 -2.54 -20.61
C ARG A 450 2.72 -2.86 -22.11
N PHE A 451 3.07 -4.09 -22.48
CA PHE A 451 3.04 -4.51 -23.89
C PHE A 451 1.62 -4.38 -24.48
N LEU A 452 0.61 -4.92 -23.80
CA LEU A 452 -0.77 -4.91 -24.26
C LEU A 452 -1.40 -3.50 -24.31
N SER A 453 -0.95 -2.58 -23.46
CA SER A 453 -1.40 -1.17 -23.49
C SER A 453 -1.01 -0.44 -24.80
N THR A 454 -0.08 -1.01 -25.56
CA THR A 454 0.32 -0.47 -26.88
C THR A 454 -0.43 -1.10 -28.04
N CYS A 455 -1.37 -2.03 -27.79
CA CYS A 455 -2.20 -2.59 -28.84
C CYS A 455 -3.19 -1.54 -29.37
N THR A 456 -3.65 -1.74 -30.60
CA THR A 456 -4.64 -0.84 -31.25
C THR A 456 -6.00 -0.84 -30.55
N VAL A 457 -6.33 -1.93 -29.84
CA VAL A 457 -7.54 -2.08 -29.04
C VAL A 457 -7.16 -2.11 -27.57
N PRO A 458 -7.78 -1.28 -26.71
CA PRO A 458 -7.57 -1.36 -25.27
C PRO A 458 -7.98 -2.74 -24.76
N VAL A 459 -7.07 -3.40 -24.05
CA VAL A 459 -7.33 -4.67 -23.38
C VAL A 459 -6.91 -4.59 -21.93
N GLU A 460 -7.66 -5.29 -21.10
CA GLU A 460 -7.34 -5.54 -19.71
C GLU A 460 -6.78 -6.95 -19.59
N VAL A 461 -5.92 -7.15 -18.60
CA VAL A 461 -5.31 -8.44 -18.35
C VAL A 461 -5.28 -8.75 -16.86
N TYR A 462 -5.70 -9.98 -16.56
CA TYR A 462 -5.92 -10.48 -15.21
C TYR A 462 -5.12 -11.77 -15.02
N PRO A 463 -4.53 -12.00 -13.84
CA PRO A 463 -3.92 -13.29 -13.53
C PRO A 463 -5.01 -14.37 -13.51
N TYR A 464 -4.79 -15.47 -14.23
CA TYR A 464 -5.70 -16.63 -14.27
C TYR A 464 -5.08 -17.87 -13.62
N GLY A 465 -3.76 -18.03 -13.78
CA GLY A 465 -2.95 -19.07 -13.14
C GLY A 465 -1.46 -18.70 -13.24
N ALA A 466 -0.58 -19.55 -12.70
CA ALA A 466 0.86 -19.34 -12.81
C ALA A 466 1.30 -19.28 -14.29
N GLY A 467 1.81 -18.13 -14.73
CA GLY A 467 2.21 -17.90 -16.12
C GLY A 467 1.05 -17.85 -17.13
N VAL A 468 -0.21 -17.79 -16.67
CA VAL A 468 -1.41 -17.74 -17.51
C VAL A 468 -2.26 -16.52 -17.15
N PHE A 469 -2.60 -15.75 -18.16
CA PHE A 469 -3.29 -14.48 -18.04
C PHE A 469 -4.56 -14.47 -18.87
N LEU A 470 -5.66 -14.02 -18.28
CA LEU A 470 -6.91 -13.78 -19.00
C LEU A 470 -6.88 -12.38 -19.60
N VAL A 471 -7.04 -12.29 -20.92
CA VAL A 471 -7.20 -11.03 -21.64
C VAL A 471 -8.68 -10.74 -21.79
N HIS A 472 -9.10 -9.59 -21.28
CA HIS A 472 -10.46 -9.08 -21.40
C HIS A 472 -10.45 -7.85 -22.31
N ALA A 473 -11.41 -7.79 -23.24
CA ALA A 473 -11.57 -6.66 -24.13
C ALA A 473 -13.05 -6.21 -24.10
N PRO A 474 -13.34 -4.90 -24.24
CA PRO A 474 -14.71 -4.39 -24.21
C PRO A 474 -15.60 -4.96 -25.34
N ARG A 475 -14.97 -5.50 -26.38
CA ARG A 475 -15.59 -6.27 -27.46
C ARG A 475 -14.80 -7.56 -27.64
N ALA A 476 -15.46 -8.60 -28.15
CA ALA A 476 -14.78 -9.86 -28.47
C ALA A 476 -13.49 -9.59 -29.26
N PRO A 477 -12.33 -10.10 -28.81
CA PRO A 477 -11.06 -9.79 -29.43
C PRO A 477 -11.07 -10.25 -30.87
N SER A 478 -10.64 -9.38 -31.79
CA SER A 478 -10.55 -9.75 -33.20
C SER A 478 -9.44 -10.77 -33.43
N ALA A 479 -9.55 -11.59 -34.48
CA ALA A 479 -8.47 -12.49 -34.89
C ALA A 479 -7.15 -11.72 -35.15
N GLY A 480 -7.25 -10.47 -35.63
CA GLY A 480 -6.10 -9.61 -35.83
C GLY A 480 -5.39 -9.23 -34.53
N LEU A 481 -6.14 -8.91 -33.46
CA LEU A 481 -5.56 -8.62 -32.15
C LEU A 481 -4.89 -9.87 -31.54
N VAL A 482 -5.56 -11.02 -31.62
CA VAL A 482 -5.00 -12.29 -31.14
C VAL A 482 -3.70 -12.65 -31.89
N ALA A 483 -3.65 -12.41 -33.20
CA ALA A 483 -2.43 -12.56 -33.99
C ALA A 483 -1.31 -11.60 -33.57
N GLN A 484 -1.63 -10.32 -33.33
CA GLN A 484 -0.64 -9.33 -32.85
C GLN A 484 -0.02 -9.75 -31.52
N ILE A 485 -0.85 -10.20 -30.57
CA ILE A 485 -0.38 -10.68 -29.27
C ILE A 485 0.52 -11.91 -29.46
N GLY A 486 0.07 -12.90 -30.24
CA GLY A 486 0.84 -14.12 -30.49
C GLY A 486 2.13 -13.92 -31.28
N ALA A 487 2.28 -12.82 -32.02
CA ALA A 487 3.50 -12.48 -32.74
C ALA A 487 4.63 -11.97 -31.82
N SER A 488 4.32 -11.60 -30.57
CA SER A 488 5.30 -11.04 -29.64
C SER A 488 6.22 -12.11 -29.07
N ALA A 489 7.53 -11.83 -29.04
CA ALA A 489 8.52 -12.68 -28.38
C ALA A 489 8.33 -12.80 -26.85
N LEU A 490 7.49 -11.95 -26.25
CA LEU A 490 7.13 -12.01 -24.83
C LEU A 490 6.07 -13.08 -24.52
N ILE A 491 5.38 -13.62 -25.53
CA ILE A 491 4.20 -14.47 -25.36
C ILE A 491 4.51 -15.88 -25.82
N ASP A 492 4.45 -16.87 -24.95
CA ASP A 492 4.72 -18.26 -25.32
C ASP A 492 3.60 -18.86 -26.17
N ARG A 493 2.34 -18.56 -25.80
CA ARG A 493 1.15 -19.09 -26.48
C ARG A 493 -0.09 -18.24 -26.20
N VAL A 494 -1.01 -18.19 -27.15
CA VAL A 494 -2.36 -17.63 -26.98
C VAL A 494 -3.41 -18.70 -27.26
N GLU A 495 -4.37 -18.87 -26.36
CA GLU A 495 -5.49 -19.81 -26.51
C GLU A 495 -6.81 -19.05 -26.46
N VAL A 496 -7.67 -19.27 -27.45
CA VAL A 496 -9.05 -18.77 -27.45
C VAL A 496 -9.98 -19.94 -27.17
N GLU A 497 -10.95 -19.75 -26.28
CA GLU A 497 -11.87 -20.80 -25.87
C GLU A 497 -13.32 -20.25 -25.79
N CYS A 498 -14.33 -21.04 -26.15
CA CYS A 498 -15.71 -20.71 -25.82
C CYS A 498 -15.94 -20.94 -24.32
N THR A 499 -16.50 -19.97 -23.59
CA THR A 499 -16.95 -20.22 -22.22
C THR A 499 -18.26 -20.98 -22.25
N HIS A 500 -18.24 -22.30 -22.46
CA HIS A 500 -19.44 -23.06 -22.11
C HIS A 500 -19.69 -22.87 -20.62
N GLU A 501 -20.82 -22.24 -20.26
CA GLU A 501 -21.43 -22.39 -18.95
C GLU A 501 -21.78 -23.88 -18.80
N ARG A 502 -20.79 -24.73 -18.57
CA ARG A 502 -21.04 -25.95 -17.82
C ARG A 502 -21.48 -25.42 -16.47
N GLY A 503 -22.77 -25.55 -16.17
CA GLY A 503 -23.32 -25.20 -14.87
C GLY A 503 -22.35 -25.61 -13.78
N LEU A 504 -21.66 -24.63 -13.20
CA LEU A 504 -20.87 -24.83 -12.01
C LEU A 504 -21.90 -24.90 -10.89
N ASP A 505 -22.51 -26.07 -10.78
CA ASP A 505 -23.13 -26.59 -9.56
C ASP A 505 -22.00 -26.89 -8.54
N HIS A 506 -21.11 -25.92 -8.34
CA HIS A 506 -20.26 -25.86 -7.17
C HIS A 506 -21.12 -25.24 -6.09
N THR A 507 -21.78 -26.12 -5.35
CA THR A 507 -21.94 -26.00 -3.91
C THR A 507 -20.68 -25.37 -3.32
N ILE A 508 -20.70 -24.03 -3.20
CA ILE A 508 -19.92 -23.32 -2.21
C ILE A 508 -20.50 -23.80 -0.88
N GLY A 509 -19.83 -24.79 -0.29
CA GLY A 509 -20.04 -25.14 1.11
C GLY A 509 -19.86 -23.87 1.93
N ARG A 510 -20.97 -23.45 2.55
CA ARG A 510 -20.95 -22.47 3.64
C ARG A 510 -20.16 -22.97 4.82
#